data_AF-A0A2E1IYS7-F1
#
_entry.id   AF-A0A2E1IYS7-F1
#
_cell.length_a   1.000
_cell.length_b   1.000
_cell.length_c   1.000
_cell.angle_alpha   90.00
_cell.angle_beta   90.00
_cell.angle_gamma   90.00
#
_symmetry.space_group_name_H-M   'P 1'
#
loop_
_entity.id
_entity.type
_entity.pdbx_description
1 polymer ?
#
loop_
_entity_poly.entity_id
_entity_poly.type
_entity_poly.pdbx_seq_one_letter_code
_entity_poly.pdbx_strand_id
1 'polypeptide(L)' 'MDTNKLMDDLQKCNNEKEMKGVFKNHFANKDEREKMWKLMKTYMNHQEAINNEDEKTLDDINSSINEIVDLKNKE' A
#
# COMPACT_ATOMS: atom_id res chain seq x y z
N MET A 1 -7.88 -7.23 8.58
CA MET A 1 -7.63 -7.14 7.13
C MET A 1 -6.59 -8.20 6.77
N ASP A 2 -6.85 -9.03 5.76
CA ASP A 2 -5.93 -10.11 5.39
C ASP A 2 -4.92 -9.63 4.33
N THR A 3 -3.72 -9.29 4.77
CA THR A 3 -2.68 -8.65 3.94
C THR A 3 -2.11 -9.62 2.89
N ASN A 4 -2.01 -10.90 3.21
CA ASN A 4 -1.53 -11.91 2.27
C ASN A 4 -2.50 -12.08 1.11
N LYS A 5 -3.80 -12.12 1.41
CA LYS A 5 -4.85 -12.21 0.39
C LYS A 5 -4.88 -10.96 -0.50
N LEU A 6 -4.70 -9.78 0.12
CA LEU A 6 -4.58 -8.52 -0.62
C LEU A 6 -3.41 -8.60 -1.63
N MET A 7 -2.21 -8.98 -1.17
CA MET A 7 -1.03 -9.08 -2.05
C MET A 7 -1.24 -10.08 -3.21
N ASP A 8 -1.86 -11.23 -2.95
CA ASP A 8 -2.14 -12.25 -3.97
C ASP A 8 -3.12 -11.76 -5.04
N ASP A 9 -4.19 -11.05 -4.64
CA ASP A 9 -5.14 -10.43 -5.56
C ASP A 9 -4.51 -9.29 -6.38
N LEU A 10 -3.58 -8.53 -5.77
CA LEU A 10 -2.86 -7.46 -6.46
C LEU A 10 -1.84 -7.97 -7.46
N GLN A 11 -1.16 -9.09 -7.17
CA GLN A 11 -0.25 -9.73 -8.12
C GLN A 11 -0.96 -10.23 -9.39
N LYS A 12 -2.26 -10.55 -9.29
CA LYS A 12 -3.08 -10.96 -10.44
C LYS A 12 -3.60 -9.79 -11.28
N CYS A 13 -3.48 -8.56 -10.78
CA CYS A 13 -3.95 -7.38 -11.49
C CYS A 13 -2.93 -6.94 -12.54
N ASN A 14 -3.39 -6.74 -13.79
CA ASN A 14 -2.53 -6.26 -14.87
C ASN A 14 -2.52 -4.73 -14.99
N ASN A 15 -3.49 -4.04 -14.39
CA ASN A 15 -3.66 -2.59 -14.54
C ASN A 15 -4.11 -1.90 -13.24
N GLU A 16 -3.85 -0.59 -13.16
CA GLU A 16 -4.22 0.27 -12.02
C GLU A 16 -5.73 0.19 -11.68
N LYS A 17 -6.58 0.04 -12.70
CA LYS A 17 -8.04 -0.10 -12.53
C LYS A 17 -8.44 -1.35 -11.75
N GLU A 18 -7.78 -2.47 -12.04
CA GLU A 18 -8.06 -3.75 -11.37
C GLU A 18 -7.57 -3.70 -9.93
N MET A 19 -6.37 -3.17 -9.71
CA MET A 19 -5.84 -2.98 -8.35
C MET A 19 -6.76 -2.10 -7.52
N LYS A 20 -7.18 -0.93 -8.04
CA LYS A 20 -8.18 -0.09 -7.35
C LYS A 20 -9.45 -0.86 -7.01
N GLY A 21 -9.89 -1.78 -7.86
CA GLY A 21 -11.02 -2.70 -7.62
C GLY A 21 -10.79 -3.74 -6.53
N VAL A 22 -9.55 -4.18 -6.30
CA VAL A 22 -9.17 -5.02 -5.16
C VAL A 22 -9.19 -4.21 -3.86
N PHE A 23 -8.64 -2.99 -3.87
CA PHE A 23 -8.71 -2.06 -2.72
C PHE A 23 -10.18 -1.70 -2.38
N LYS A 24 -11.00 -1.44 -3.41
CA LYS A 24 -12.40 -1.89 -3.52
C LYS A 24 -12.95 -2.85 -2.47
N ASN A 25 -12.61 -4.10 -2.67
CA ASN A 25 -13.19 -5.22 -1.97
C ASN A 25 -12.60 -5.40 -0.57
N HIS A 26 -11.33 -5.03 -0.38
CA HIS A 26 -10.60 -5.29 0.86
C HIS A 26 -10.74 -4.19 1.92
N PHE A 27 -10.98 -2.95 1.51
CA PHE A 27 -11.15 -1.82 2.42
C PHE A 27 -12.56 -1.25 2.28
N ALA A 28 -13.37 -1.40 3.33
CA ALA A 28 -14.71 -0.80 3.38
C ALA A 28 -14.63 0.72 3.58
N ASN A 29 -13.68 1.18 4.40
CA ASN A 29 -13.49 2.59 4.69
C ASN A 29 -12.77 3.29 3.53
N LYS A 30 -13.37 4.39 3.03
CA LYS A 30 -12.83 5.17 1.92
C LYS A 30 -11.48 5.78 2.28
N ASP A 31 -11.32 6.25 3.51
CA ASP A 31 -10.11 6.94 3.97
C ASP A 31 -8.92 5.97 4.07
N GLU A 32 -9.14 4.78 4.67
CA GLU A 32 -8.15 3.69 4.67
C GLU A 32 -7.81 3.25 3.25
N ARG A 33 -8.81 3.16 2.35
CA ARG A 33 -8.58 2.75 0.97
C ARG A 33 -7.66 3.72 0.22
N GLU A 34 -7.90 5.03 0.35
CA GLU A 34 -7.06 6.04 -0.32
C GLU A 34 -5.63 6.05 0.24
N LYS A 35 -5.47 5.87 1.55
CA LYS A 35 -4.14 5.81 2.20
C LYS A 35 -3.37 4.56 1.80
N MET A 36 -4.01 3.40 1.83
CA MET A 36 -3.36 2.13 1.44
C MET A 36 -3.06 2.11 -0.07
N TRP A 37 -3.91 2.73 -0.89
CA TRP A 37 -3.63 2.95 -2.30
C TRP A 37 -2.40 3.84 -2.52
N LYS A 38 -2.27 4.95 -1.78
CA LYS A 38 -1.09 5.81 -1.83
C LYS A 38 0.17 5.04 -1.45
N LEU A 39 0.15 4.30 -0.34
CA LEU A 39 1.31 3.57 0.15
C LEU A 39 1.78 2.53 -0.86
N MET A 40 0.83 1.83 -1.47
CA MET A 40 1.12 0.83 -2.50
C MET A 40 1.65 1.46 -3.79
N LYS A 41 1.14 2.64 -4.17
CA LYS A 41 1.67 3.41 -5.30
C LYS A 41 3.11 3.90 -5.02
N THR A 42 3.39 4.38 -3.81
CA THR A 42 4.74 4.72 -3.37
C THR A 42 5.65 3.49 -3.46
N TYR A 43 5.22 2.35 -2.92
CA TYR A 43 5.97 1.09 -3.01
C TYR A 43 6.28 0.68 -4.45
N MET A 44 5.29 0.73 -5.37
CA MET A 44 5.51 0.40 -6.78
C MET A 44 6.43 1.38 -7.50
N ASN A 45 6.25 2.68 -7.24
CA ASN A 45 7.04 3.72 -7.89
C ASN A 45 8.51 3.71 -7.42
N HIS A 46 8.72 3.17 -6.22
CA HIS A 46 10.03 3.02 -5.61
C HIS A 46 10.53 1.57 -5.59
N GLN A 47 9.84 0.64 -6.26
CA GLN A 47 10.13 -0.80 -6.18
C GLN A 47 11.57 -1.13 -6.57
N GLU A 48 12.11 -0.44 -7.58
CA GLU A 48 13.50 -0.60 -8.01
C GLU A 48 14.49 -0.09 -6.96
N ALA A 49 14.16 0.99 -6.25
CA ALA A 49 14.98 1.54 -5.17
C ALA A 49 14.88 0.69 -3.88
N ILE A 50 13.71 0.09 -3.61
CA ILE A 50 13.53 -0.90 -2.52
C ILE A 50 14.37 -2.16 -2.80
N ASN A 51 14.35 -2.66 -4.03
CA ASN A 51 15.15 -3.82 -4.44
C ASN A 51 16.66 -3.54 -4.36
N ASN A 52 17.07 -2.27 -4.46
CA ASN A 52 18.45 -1.81 -4.32
C ASN A 52 18.81 -1.39 -2.88
N GLU A 53 17.93 -1.63 -1.89
CA GLU A 53 18.13 -1.26 -0.48
C GLU A 53 18.49 0.23 -0.29
N ASP A 54 17.90 1.12 -1.10
CA ASP A 54 18.13 2.57 -1.00
C ASP A 54 17.54 3.08 0.33
N GLU A 55 18.43 3.40 1.27
CA GLU A 55 18.09 3.77 2.66
C GLU A 55 17.11 4.94 2.73
N LYS A 56 17.24 5.91 1.81
CA LYS A 56 16.39 7.10 1.74
C LYS A 56 14.97 6.75 1.30
N THR A 57 14.85 5.82 0.36
CA THR A 57 13.57 5.31 -0.11
C THR A 57 12.86 4.47 0.96
N LEU A 58 13.62 3.64 1.68
CA LEU A 58 13.09 2.84 2.78
C LEU A 58 12.59 3.72 3.93
N ASP A 59 13.27 4.82 4.23
CA ASP A 59 12.85 5.80 5.24
C ASP A 59 11.52 6.49 4.87
N ASP A 60 11.37 6.89 3.60
CA ASP A 60 10.14 7.54 3.09
C ASP A 60 8.92 6.58 3.15
N ILE A 61 9.16 5.30 2.82
CA ILE A 61 8.15 4.24 2.94
C ILE A 61 7.82 3.98 4.40
N ASN A 62 8.81 3.87 5.29
CA ASN A 62 8.59 3.67 6.72
C ASN A 62 7.81 4.83 7.35
N SER A 63 8.11 6.07 6.95
CA SER A 63 7.36 7.26 7.37
C SER A 63 5.89 7.16 6.96
N SER A 64 5.64 6.79 5.69
CA SER A 64 4.29 6.57 5.17
C SER A 64 3.55 5.43 5.89
N ILE A 65 4.24 4.33 6.23
CA ILE A 65 3.66 3.21 6.99
C ILE A 65 3.31 3.66 8.41
N ASN A 66 4.22 4.38 9.09
CA ASN A 66 4.01 4.86 10.44
C ASN A 66 2.82 5.81 10.53
N GLU A 67 2.61 6.69 9.55
CA GLU A 67 1.39 7.52 9.50
C GLU A 67 0.11 6.67 9.44
N ILE A 68 0.10 5.58 8.66
CA ILE A 68 -1.08 4.69 8.58
C ILE A 68 -1.29 3.91 9.89
N VAL A 69 -0.22 3.44 10.52
CA VAL A 69 -0.28 2.71 11.79
C VAL A 69 -0.75 3.62 12.94
N ASP A 70 -0.26 4.86 13.00
CA ASP A 70 -0.65 5.84 14.01
C ASP A 70 -2.15 6.19 13.91
N LEU A 71 -2.68 6.25 12.69
CA LEU A 71 -4.11 6.47 12.46
C LEU A 71 -4.98 5.30 12.96
N LYS A 72 -4.53 4.06 12.82
CA LYS A 72 -5.27 2.88 13.32
C LYS A 72 -5.27 2.75 14.84
N ASN A 73 -4.25 3.27 15.50
CA ASN A 73 -4.15 3.25 16.96
C ASN A 73 -4.90 4.42 17.63
N LYS A 74 -5.45 5.35 16.84
CA LYS A 74 -6.26 6.48 17.33
C LYS A 74 -7.77 6.22 17.29
N GLU A 75 -8.21 5.03 16.89
CA GLU A 75 -9.61 4.56 16.99
C GLU A 75 -9.90 3.84 18.32
#